data_AF-A0A7C1W984-F1
#
_entry.id   AF-A0A7C1W984-F1
#
_cell.length_a   1.000
_cell.length_b   1.000
_cell.length_c   1.000
_cell.angle_alpha   90.00
_cell.angle_beta   90.00
_cell.angle_gamma   90.00
#
_symmetry.space_group_name_H-M   'P 1'
#
loop_
_entity.id
_entity.type
_entity.pdbx_description
1 polymer ?
#
loop_
_entity_poly.entity_id
_entity_poly.type
_entity_poly.pdbx_seq_one_letter_code
_entity_poly.pdbx_strand_id
1 'polypeptide(L)'
;MHLHTLHINHHSLLFPYLTERQESQSIEEIFSLYQPYAGVITKQITYFPPGGTLPAYVGHAEYADIDVLVSAMNDGAIVQTPFQKNMFAGGKGLTLSDMTISSLAEGVERIAGALNACAWQPMRGSYEQLTNEGYPCLSPDKIPLLATEQYATENQPYLPFTKQSS
;
A
#
# COMPACT_ATOMS: atom_id res chain seq x y z
N MET A 1 44.13 21.26 -37.92
CA MET A 1 42.73 21.33 -37.44
C MET A 1 42.61 20.35 -36.28
N HIS A 2 42.84 20.83 -35.05
CA HIS A 2 42.82 20.00 -33.85
C HIS A 2 41.41 20.05 -33.24
N LEU A 3 40.68 18.94 -33.32
CA LEU A 3 39.46 18.74 -32.54
C LEU A 3 39.87 18.35 -31.12
N HIS A 4 39.86 19.33 -30.21
CA HIS A 4 39.86 19.06 -28.78
C HIS A 4 38.43 18.72 -28.35
N THR A 5 38.05 17.44 -28.42
CA THR A 5 36.85 16.95 -27.76
C THR A 5 37.17 16.66 -26.29
N LEU A 6 37.00 17.66 -25.42
CA LEU A 6 36.88 17.44 -23.98
C LEU A 6 35.49 16.85 -23.71
N HIS A 7 35.34 15.53 -23.89
CA HIS A 7 34.20 14.81 -23.32
C HIS A 7 34.44 14.68 -21.81
N ILE A 8 33.97 15.67 -21.05
CA ILE A 8 33.78 15.49 -19.61
C ILE A 8 32.60 14.54 -19.47
N ASN A 9 32.84 13.32 -19.00
CA ASN A 9 31.77 12.40 -18.65
C ASN A 9 30.93 13.02 -17.54
N HIS A 10 29.78 13.60 -17.89
CA HIS A 10 28.75 13.93 -16.92
C HIS A 10 28.03 12.65 -16.54
N HIS A 11 28.52 11.97 -15.50
CA HIS A 11 27.72 10.95 -14.84
C HIS A 11 26.68 11.65 -13.97
N SER A 12 25.46 11.80 -14.48
CA SER A 12 24.33 12.08 -13.62
C SER A 12 24.02 10.80 -12.84
N LEU A 13 24.42 10.77 -11.58
CA LEU A 13 23.91 9.76 -10.67
C LEU A 13 22.41 10.00 -10.55
N LEU A 14 21.62 9.06 -11.05
CA LEU A 14 20.15 9.07 -10.92
C LEU A 14 19.69 9.03 -9.46
N PHE A 15 20.58 8.57 -8.56
CA PHE A 15 20.35 8.52 -7.12
C PHE A 15 21.38 9.35 -6.38
N PRO A 16 20.97 10.18 -5.42
CA PRO A 16 21.91 10.77 -4.49
C PRO A 16 22.58 9.64 -3.69
N TYR A 17 23.91 9.56 -3.78
CA TYR A 17 24.71 8.60 -3.02
C TYR A 17 25.10 9.15 -1.63
N LEU A 18 24.76 10.40 -1.37
CA LEU A 18 24.98 11.09 -0.11
C LEU A 18 23.63 11.28 0.55
N THR A 19 23.49 10.71 1.74
CA THR A 19 22.34 10.94 2.61
C THR A 19 22.61 12.18 3.44
N GLU A 20 21.66 13.11 3.44
CA GLU A 20 21.76 14.30 4.29
C GLU A 20 21.59 13.92 5.76
N ARG A 21 22.14 14.72 6.68
CA ARG A 21 22.06 14.43 8.12
C ARG A 21 20.61 14.25 8.59
N GLN A 22 19.69 15.05 8.06
CA GLN A 22 18.28 14.98 8.41
C GLN A 22 17.64 13.67 7.93
N GLU A 23 17.95 13.24 6.70
CA GLU A 23 17.47 11.95 6.17
C GLU A 23 17.98 10.77 7.00
N SER A 24 19.25 10.82 7.44
CA SER A 24 19.83 9.81 8.33
C SER A 24 19.10 9.74 9.67
N GLN A 25 18.80 10.90 10.27
CA GLN A 25 18.07 10.97 11.55
C GLN A 25 16.64 10.45 11.41
N SER A 26 15.95 10.79 10.32
CA SER A 26 14.62 10.26 10.03
C SER A 26 14.62 8.74 9.88
N ILE A 27 15.64 8.18 9.23
CA ILE A 27 15.80 6.74 9.09
C ILE A 27 16.04 6.08 10.46
N GLU A 28 16.90 6.66 11.31
CA GLU A 28 17.14 6.17 12.66
C GLU A 28 15.88 6.21 13.53
N GLU A 29 15.10 7.28 13.46
CA GLU A 29 13.83 7.41 14.17
C GLU A 29 12.82 6.34 13.70
N ILE A 30 12.73 6.11 12.40
CA ILE A 30 11.87 5.07 11.84
C ILE A 30 12.31 3.68 12.30
N PHE A 31 13.62 3.39 12.29
CA PHE A 31 14.12 2.12 12.81
C PHE A 31 13.97 1.99 14.32
N SER A 32 13.82 3.07 15.08
CA SER A 32 13.48 2.98 16.50
C SER A 32 12.08 2.38 16.76
N LEU A 33 11.19 2.45 15.76
CA LEU A 33 9.86 1.83 15.79
C LEU A 33 9.90 0.33 15.42
N TYR A 34 11.05 -0.16 14.94
CA TYR A 34 11.26 -1.58 14.69
C TYR A 34 11.31 -2.33 16.01
N GLN A 35 10.35 -3.23 16.22
CA GLN A 35 10.38 -4.11 17.37
C GLN A 35 9.94 -5.52 16.95
N PRO A 36 10.87 -6.48 16.89
CA PRO A 36 10.63 -7.78 16.24
C PRO A 36 9.61 -8.68 16.92
N TYR A 37 9.31 -8.44 18.20
CA TYR A 37 8.45 -9.31 19.01
C TYR A 37 7.06 -8.73 19.32
N ALA A 38 6.91 -7.41 19.29
CA ALA A 38 5.67 -6.72 19.68
C ALA A 38 5.50 -5.34 19.01
N GLY A 39 6.35 -5.03 18.03
CA GLY A 39 6.31 -3.79 17.29
C GLY A 39 5.34 -3.85 16.13
N VAL A 40 4.93 -2.66 15.68
CA VAL A 40 4.14 -2.52 14.46
C VAL A 40 4.93 -3.02 13.25
N ILE A 41 6.25 -2.82 13.22
CA ILE A 41 7.15 -3.27 12.15
C ILE A 41 8.02 -4.43 12.68
N THR A 42 7.91 -5.60 12.04
CA THR A 42 8.66 -6.81 12.42
C THR A 42 9.79 -7.15 11.46
N LYS A 43 9.73 -6.60 10.23
CA LYS A 43 10.78 -6.74 9.21
C LYS A 43 10.74 -5.60 8.19
N GLN A 44 11.91 -5.19 7.70
CA GLN A 44 12.02 -4.33 6.51
C GLN A 44 13.14 -4.84 5.60
N ILE A 45 12.83 -5.02 4.31
CA ILE A 45 13.78 -5.45 3.28
C ILE A 45 13.86 -4.35 2.24
N THR A 46 15.06 -3.95 1.85
CA THR A 46 15.31 -3.01 0.74
C THR A 46 16.16 -3.67 -0.33
N TYR A 47 15.87 -3.38 -1.60
CA TYR A 47 16.64 -3.86 -2.74
C TYR A 47 16.48 -2.92 -3.95
N PHE A 48 17.39 -3.07 -4.91
CA PHE A 48 17.26 -2.43 -6.22
C PHE A 48 16.61 -3.41 -7.21
N PRO A 49 15.56 -3.01 -7.94
CA PRO A 49 14.90 -3.88 -8.90
C PRO A 49 15.85 -4.21 -10.08
N PRO A 50 15.71 -5.40 -10.70
CA PRO A 50 16.49 -5.73 -11.90
C PRO A 50 16.16 -4.76 -13.05
N GLY A 51 17.16 -4.50 -13.91
CA GLY A 51 17.11 -3.45 -14.94
C GLY A 51 15.89 -3.53 -15.87
N GLY A 52 15.40 -2.37 -16.32
CA GLY A 52 14.21 -2.21 -17.18
C GLY A 52 13.02 -1.52 -16.52
N THR A 53 13.11 -1.19 -15.22
CA THR A 53 12.12 -0.40 -14.47
C THR A 53 12.69 0.97 -14.08
N LEU A 54 11.82 1.90 -13.64
CA LEU A 54 12.27 3.18 -13.09
C LEU A 54 13.31 2.93 -11.98
N PRO A 55 14.48 3.57 -12.04
CA PRO A 55 15.48 3.45 -10.99
C PRO A 55 14.90 4.05 -9.71
N ALA A 56 14.51 3.18 -8.76
CA ALA A 56 14.01 3.53 -7.43
C ALA A 56 14.55 2.53 -6.39
N TYR A 57 14.72 3.00 -5.15
CA TYR A 57 14.77 2.12 -3.99
C TYR A 57 13.41 1.46 -3.84
N VAL A 58 13.40 0.13 -3.69
CA VAL A 58 12.18 -0.63 -3.42
C VAL A 58 12.33 -1.30 -2.07
N GLY A 59 11.30 -1.16 -1.24
CA GLY A 59 11.23 -1.81 0.05
C GLY A 59 9.95 -2.56 0.27
N HIS A 60 10.03 -3.56 1.15
CA HIS A 60 8.88 -4.23 1.74
C HIS A 60 9.04 -4.20 3.25
N ALA A 61 7.99 -3.78 3.93
CA ALA A 61 7.86 -3.90 5.37
C ALA A 61 6.83 -4.99 5.69
N GLU A 62 7.18 -5.86 6.63
CA GLU A 62 6.27 -6.82 7.23
C GLU A 62 5.85 -6.25 8.58
N TYR A 63 4.53 -6.20 8.78
CA TYR A 63 3.93 -5.68 10.00
C TYR A 63 3.45 -6.84 10.86
N ALA A 64 3.38 -6.58 12.17
CA ALA A 64 2.77 -7.53 13.10
C ALA A 64 1.32 -7.84 12.71
N ASP A 65 0.87 -9.03 13.09
CA ASP A 65 -0.49 -9.49 12.87
C ASP A 65 -1.50 -8.47 13.41
N ILE A 66 -2.40 -8.01 12.55
CA ILE A 66 -3.43 -7.03 12.91
C ILE A 66 -4.29 -7.58 14.04
N ASP A 67 -4.55 -8.89 14.07
CA ASP A 67 -5.31 -9.52 15.15
C ASP A 67 -4.58 -9.33 16.48
N VAL A 68 -3.24 -9.41 16.50
CA VAL A 68 -2.43 -9.18 17.69
C VAL A 68 -2.48 -7.71 18.11
N LEU A 69 -2.36 -6.78 17.15
CA LEU A 69 -2.45 -5.34 17.43
C LEU A 69 -3.83 -4.94 17.97
N VAL A 70 -4.90 -5.43 17.33
CA VAL A 70 -6.29 -5.14 17.72
C VAL A 70 -6.63 -5.82 19.05
N SER A 71 -6.16 -7.04 19.28
CA SER A 71 -6.35 -7.73 20.56
C SER A 71 -5.60 -7.00 21.68
N ALA A 72 -4.38 -6.50 21.43
CA ALA A 72 -3.63 -5.70 22.39
C ALA A 72 -4.33 -4.37 22.74
N MET A 73 -5.01 -3.74 21.77
CA MET A 73 -5.82 -2.54 22.02
C MET A 73 -7.12 -2.83 22.78
N ASN A 74 -7.63 -4.06 22.73
CA ASN A 74 -8.86 -4.49 23.41
C ASN A 74 -8.59 -5.33 24.66
N ASP A 75 -7.55 -5.00 25.44
CA ASP A 75 -7.19 -5.69 26.69
C ASP A 75 -7.01 -7.21 26.56
N GLY A 76 -6.53 -7.68 25.40
CA GLY A 76 -6.30 -9.10 25.13
C GLY A 76 -7.53 -9.88 24.70
N ALA A 77 -8.65 -9.22 24.41
CA ALA A 77 -9.78 -9.88 23.77
C ALA A 77 -9.35 -10.42 22.39
N ILE A 78 -9.60 -11.70 22.14
CA ILE A 78 -9.27 -12.34 20.85
C ILE A 78 -10.16 -11.71 19.78
N VAL A 79 -9.55 -10.90 18.92
CA VAL A 79 -10.21 -10.36 17.73
C VAL A 79 -9.70 -11.09 16.51
N GLN A 80 -10.60 -11.75 15.79
CA GLN A 80 -10.32 -12.31 14.47
C GLN A 80 -10.78 -11.30 13.43
N THR A 81 -9.83 -10.55 12.88
CA THR A 81 -10.11 -9.67 11.76
C THR A 81 -10.12 -10.48 10.45
N PRO A 82 -10.87 -10.04 9.42
CA PRO A 82 -10.90 -10.75 8.14
C PRO A 82 -9.61 -10.59 7.31
N PHE A 83 -8.53 -10.05 7.89
CA PHE A 83 -7.28 -9.73 7.19
C PHE A 83 -6.27 -10.88 7.28
N GLN A 84 -5.31 -10.90 6.36
CA GLN A 84 -4.22 -11.88 6.39
C GLN A 84 -3.33 -11.65 7.62
N LYS A 85 -2.92 -12.75 8.28
CA LYS A 85 -2.09 -12.77 9.50
C LYS A 85 -0.80 -11.95 9.41
N ASN A 86 -0.28 -11.73 8.20
CA ASN A 86 0.86 -10.86 7.97
C ASN A 86 0.45 -9.80 6.96
N MET A 87 0.45 -8.55 7.39
CA MET A 87 0.23 -7.42 6.51
C MET A 87 1.56 -7.01 5.91
N PHE A 88 1.69 -7.17 4.60
CA PHE A 88 2.81 -6.63 3.84
C PHE A 88 2.51 -5.17 3.52
N ALA A 89 3.50 -4.29 3.48
CA ALA A 89 3.37 -3.00 2.81
C ALA A 89 4.63 -2.72 1.98
N GLY A 90 4.43 -2.33 0.73
CA GLY A 90 5.51 -1.94 -0.16
C GLY A 90 5.89 -0.48 0.02
N GLY A 91 7.06 -0.09 -0.45
CA GLY A 91 7.41 1.31 -0.61
C GLY A 91 8.41 1.52 -1.73
N LYS A 92 8.36 2.70 -2.35
CA LYS A 92 9.28 3.10 -3.41
C LYS A 92 9.75 4.52 -3.17
N GLY A 93 11.01 4.79 -3.46
CA GLY A 93 11.61 6.10 -3.23
C GLY A 93 12.83 6.37 -4.10
N LEU A 94 13.15 7.64 -4.30
CA LEU A 94 14.40 8.04 -4.96
C LEU A 94 15.56 7.99 -3.97
N THR A 95 15.30 8.19 -2.68
CA THR A 95 16.23 7.96 -1.59
C THR A 95 15.82 6.75 -0.75
N LEU A 96 16.74 6.29 0.11
CA LEU A 96 16.41 5.28 1.12
C LEU A 96 15.37 5.79 2.11
N SER A 97 15.43 7.08 2.47
CA SER A 97 14.47 7.71 3.38
C SER A 97 13.06 7.74 2.78
N ASP A 98 12.94 8.13 1.51
CA ASP A 98 11.68 8.16 0.77
C ASP A 98 11.02 6.79 0.72
N MET A 99 11.81 5.76 0.38
CA MET A 99 11.34 4.39 0.31
C MET A 99 10.86 3.91 1.69
N THR A 100 11.64 4.20 2.73
CA THR A 100 11.30 3.82 4.11
C THR A 100 10.00 4.50 4.57
N ILE A 101 9.86 5.81 4.36
CA ILE A 101 8.64 6.56 4.70
C ILE A 101 7.44 6.03 3.88
N SER A 102 7.63 5.77 2.59
CA SER A 102 6.60 5.19 1.72
C SER A 102 6.13 3.83 2.23
N SER A 103 7.05 2.94 2.60
CA SER A 103 6.72 1.63 3.17
C SER A 103 5.93 1.74 4.48
N LEU A 104 6.27 2.71 5.33
CA LEU A 104 5.55 2.98 6.57
C LEU A 104 4.16 3.53 6.35
N ALA A 105 4.03 4.54 5.50
CA ALA A 105 2.76 5.18 5.21
C ALA A 105 1.75 4.16 4.66
N GLU A 106 2.19 3.27 3.76
CA GLU A 106 1.35 2.20 3.23
C GLU A 106 0.93 1.21 4.32
N GLY A 107 1.82 0.89 5.29
CA GLY A 107 1.47 0.06 6.44
C GLY A 107 0.41 0.70 7.33
N VAL A 108 0.58 1.99 7.66
CA VAL A 108 -0.40 2.76 8.45
C VAL A 108 -1.74 2.83 7.74
N GLU A 109 -1.76 3.07 6.43
CA GLU A 109 -2.98 3.10 5.62
C GLU A 109 -3.74 1.77 5.70
N ARG A 110 -3.01 0.64 5.55
CA ARG A 110 -3.63 -0.69 5.62
C ARG A 110 -4.15 -1.01 7.02
N ILE A 111 -3.44 -0.63 8.09
CA ILE A 111 -3.94 -0.78 9.48
C ILE A 111 -5.20 0.07 9.69
N ALA A 112 -5.18 1.33 9.24
CA ALA A 112 -6.33 2.23 9.37
C ALA A 112 -7.55 1.69 8.58
N GLY A 113 -7.32 1.18 7.37
CA GLY A 113 -8.35 0.51 6.57
C GLY A 113 -8.92 -0.72 7.26
N ALA A 114 -8.05 -1.52 7.90
CA ALA A 114 -8.48 -2.70 8.64
C ALA A 114 -9.33 -2.38 9.87
N LEU A 115 -8.92 -1.38 10.65
CA LEU A 115 -9.69 -0.90 11.80
C LEU A 115 -11.04 -0.33 11.38
N ASN A 116 -11.06 0.46 10.30
CA ASN A 116 -12.31 1.00 9.76
C ASN A 116 -13.26 -0.12 9.31
N ALA A 117 -12.73 -1.20 8.70
CA ALA A 117 -13.54 -2.36 8.31
C ALA A 117 -14.16 -3.08 9.52
N CYS A 118 -13.46 -3.15 10.67
CA CYS A 118 -14.02 -3.72 11.90
C CYS A 118 -15.19 -2.89 12.47
N ALA A 119 -15.16 -1.57 12.30
CA ALA A 119 -16.23 -0.68 12.75
C ALA A 119 -17.38 -0.56 11.72
N TRP A 120 -17.15 -0.97 10.48
CA TRP A 120 -18.10 -0.79 9.39
C TRP A 120 -19.28 -1.77 9.49
N GLN A 121 -20.49 -1.23 9.48
CA GLN A 121 -21.72 -2.03 9.35
C GLN A 121 -22.25 -1.91 7.92
N PRO A 122 -22.07 -2.94 7.06
CA PRO A 122 -22.50 -2.86 5.69
C PRO A 122 -24.02 -2.89 5.60
N MET A 123 -24.60 -1.87 4.93
CA MET A 123 -26.00 -1.91 4.51
C MET A 123 -26.15 -2.89 3.35
N ARG A 124 -27.12 -3.80 3.46
CA ARG A 124 -27.40 -4.81 2.42
C ARG A 124 -28.66 -4.42 1.67
N GLY A 125 -28.57 -4.39 0.36
CA GLY A 125 -29.68 -4.13 -0.53
C GLY A 125 -29.18 -3.90 -1.95
N SER A 126 -30.05 -4.06 -2.93
CA SER A 126 -29.72 -3.67 -4.29
C SER A 126 -29.58 -2.15 -4.40
N TYR A 127 -28.91 -1.68 -5.45
CA TYR A 127 -28.81 -0.24 -5.74
C TYR A 127 -30.20 0.42 -5.77
N GLU A 128 -31.18 -0.24 -6.39
CA GLU A 128 -32.55 0.27 -6.47
C GLU A 128 -33.24 0.32 -5.10
N GLN A 129 -33.09 -0.71 -4.27
CA GLN A 129 -33.64 -0.74 -2.92
C GLN A 129 -33.07 0.39 -2.07
N LEU A 130 -31.75 0.51 -2.00
CA LEU A 130 -31.08 1.52 -1.17
C LEU A 130 -31.37 2.95 -1.66
N THR A 131 -31.43 3.15 -2.99
CA THR A 131 -31.80 4.47 -3.54
C THR A 131 -33.25 4.82 -3.22
N ASN A 132 -34.17 3.86 -3.31
CA ASN A 132 -35.59 4.06 -2.98
C ASN A 132 -35.82 4.35 -1.49
N GLU A 133 -34.97 3.78 -0.63
CA GLU A 133 -34.93 4.08 0.82
C GLU A 133 -34.31 5.46 1.13
N GLY A 134 -33.82 6.18 0.10
CA GLY A 134 -33.28 7.53 0.23
C GLY A 134 -31.79 7.59 0.53
N TYR A 135 -31.07 6.46 0.48
CA TYR A 135 -29.62 6.47 0.66
C TYR A 135 -28.89 7.08 -0.56
N PRO A 136 -27.83 7.86 -0.34
CA PRO A 136 -27.04 8.44 -1.41
C PRO A 136 -26.12 7.39 -2.05
N CYS A 137 -26.66 6.60 -2.96
CA CYS A 137 -25.91 5.56 -3.68
C CYS A 137 -25.21 6.12 -4.92
N LEU A 138 -23.93 5.78 -5.10
CA LEU A 138 -23.24 5.98 -6.36
C LEU A 138 -23.50 4.79 -7.28
N SER A 139 -24.08 5.03 -8.46
CA SER A 139 -24.32 3.98 -9.45
C SER A 139 -23.00 3.39 -9.95
N PRO A 140 -22.80 2.06 -9.88
CA PRO A 140 -21.58 1.41 -10.38
C PRO A 140 -21.34 1.64 -11.88
N ASP A 141 -22.39 1.90 -12.67
CA ASP A 141 -22.25 2.24 -14.09
C ASP A 141 -21.47 3.55 -14.32
N LYS A 142 -21.37 4.41 -13.30
CA LYS A 142 -20.58 5.66 -13.36
C LYS A 142 -19.10 5.44 -13.07
N ILE A 143 -18.73 4.29 -12.50
CA ILE A 143 -17.33 3.90 -12.21
C ILE A 143 -17.15 2.45 -12.67
N PRO A 144 -17.14 2.19 -13.99
CA PRO A 144 -16.95 0.84 -14.50
C PRO A 144 -15.56 0.32 -14.10
N LEU A 145 -15.52 -0.83 -13.42
CA LEU A 145 -14.27 -1.49 -13.01
C LEU A 145 -13.63 -2.28 -14.14
N LEU A 146 -14.43 -2.69 -15.13
CA LEU A 146 -14.05 -3.57 -16.22
C LEU A 146 -14.66 -3.07 -17.52
N ALA A 147 -13.94 -3.25 -18.62
CA ALA A 147 -14.47 -3.05 -19.96
C ALA A 147 -15.44 -4.17 -20.35
N THR A 148 -16.38 -3.87 -21.25
CA THR A 148 -17.44 -4.80 -21.68
C THR A 148 -16.87 -6.11 -22.21
N GLU A 149 -15.75 -6.05 -22.92
CA GLU A 149 -15.06 -7.20 -23.52
C GLU A 149 -14.46 -8.13 -22.46
N GLN A 150 -14.10 -7.61 -21.28
CA GLN A 150 -13.57 -8.42 -20.18
C GLN A 150 -14.64 -9.29 -19.53
N TYR A 151 -15.92 -8.95 -19.67
CA TYR A 151 -17.02 -9.80 -19.22
C TYR A 151 -17.28 -10.99 -20.17
N ALA A 152 -16.74 -10.97 -21.39
CA ALA A 152 -16.94 -12.02 -22.39
C ALA A 152 -15.87 -13.15 -22.34
N THR A 153 -14.85 -13.04 -21.49
CA THR A 153 -13.80 -14.05 -21.36
C THR A 153 -14.22 -15.25 -20.50
N GLU A 154 -13.90 -16.48 -20.93
CA GLU A 154 -14.35 -17.76 -20.35
C GLU A 154 -13.96 -18.05 -18.89
N ASN A 155 -13.21 -17.17 -18.22
CA ASN A 155 -12.82 -17.33 -16.81
C ASN A 155 -13.02 -16.06 -15.97
N GLN A 156 -13.94 -15.18 -16.39
CA GLN A 156 -14.19 -13.96 -15.64
C GLN A 156 -15.10 -14.23 -14.42
N PRO A 157 -14.63 -13.98 -13.17
CA PRO A 157 -15.42 -14.30 -11.97
C PRO A 157 -16.48 -13.24 -11.63
N TYR A 158 -16.51 -12.12 -12.34
CA TYR A 158 -17.40 -11.00 -12.08
C TYR A 158 -18.48 -10.88 -13.16
N LEU A 159 -19.73 -10.65 -12.74
CA LEU A 159 -20.85 -10.37 -13.64
C LEU A 159 -20.99 -8.87 -13.89
N PRO A 160 -21.57 -8.45 -15.04
CA PRO A 160 -21.98 -7.08 -15.24
C PRO A 160 -22.94 -6.63 -14.13
N PHE A 161 -22.80 -5.38 -13.69
CA PHE A 161 -23.71 -4.81 -12.70
C PHE A 161 -25.14 -4.74 -13.24
N THR A 162 -26.11 -5.03 -12.37
CA THR A 162 -27.53 -4.73 -12.61
C THR A 162 -28.07 -3.98 -11.41
N LYS A 163 -29.07 -3.11 -11.60
CA LYS A 163 -29.66 -2.32 -10.49
C LYS A 163 -30.29 -3.18 -9.38
N GLN A 164 -30.53 -4.45 -9.67
CA GLN A 164 -31.08 -5.45 -8.76
C GLN A 164 -29.99 -6.32 -8.12
N SER A 165 -28.74 -6.23 -8.56
CA SER A 165 -27.61 -6.89 -7.93
C SER A 165 -27.43 -6.37 -6.51
N SER A 166 -27.30 -7.30 -5.55
CA SER A 166 -27.10 -7.06 -4.12
C SER A 166 -25.72 -7.50 -3.66
#